data_AF-A0A378LQ53-F1
#
_entry.id   AF-A0A378LQ53-F1
#
_cell.length_a   1.000
_cell.length_b   1.000
_cell.length_c   1.000
_cell.angle_alpha   90.00
_cell.angle_beta   90.00
_cell.angle_gamma   90.00
#
_symmetry.space_group_name_H-M   'P 1'
#
loop_
_entity.id
_entity.type
_entity.pdbx_description
1 polymer ?
#
loop_
_entity_poly.entity_id
_entity_poly.type
_entity_poly.pdbx_seq_one_letter_code
_entity_poly.pdbx_strand_id
1 'polypeptide(L)'
;MLATINTWCYIYARISLLQGNHQQRPRQIYGNPRYMNHSLPSQRSCCFLFLSVGLITSLILLINVSFKIVLIEGLMFSVTSLICPLIAGLYLSVLRNCTIKEQRHLLNISLLTLYVFCIGVYILINLPAAEYMHNNPVYQIIFEDIPKKFFATTIAFALSFYLPHLMFYPKTKKRLPSPKQCMLLAVLGGICFFTLDFFLLFSGTHLPSYKHIFIDSFMIASIILLLIGVFYLAFLLKYQNMPVNPDKGKETLPLYHYFICVSMVVMLICLACEYRIVTIINKSMVLSASSLFFPIALAISTILGELWGYRVNLKLCFILLASQFTFDILLMGIVALPSPTFFNLNPFYNYIMLKRLPTASLTLFIAFISNALLLHFLKKPKWGSNRPLRIFIANFCSNSLLCFIDYSLLFGGVYPYEQIQSLVLNVWHYKLVMALASLPIILGFCAHIEKNRPRVLQFE
;
A
#
# COMPACT_ATOMS: atom_id res chain seq x y z
N MET A 1 -0.01 0.24 -18.89
CA MET A 1 0.78 -0.10 -17.68
C MET A 1 2.30 0.01 -17.92
N LEU A 2 2.92 -0.68 -18.88
CA LEU A 2 4.34 -0.48 -19.24
C LEU A 2 4.64 0.90 -19.87
N ALA A 3 3.72 1.44 -20.66
CA ALA A 3 3.84 2.77 -21.24
C ALA A 3 3.82 3.87 -20.16
N THR A 4 2.91 3.76 -19.18
CA THR A 4 2.85 4.65 -18.01
C THR A 4 4.10 4.53 -17.13
N ILE A 5 4.64 3.33 -16.94
CA ILE A 5 5.90 3.10 -16.21
C ILE A 5 7.08 3.84 -16.86
N ASN A 6 7.19 3.84 -18.19
CA ASN A 6 8.22 4.60 -18.89
C ASN A 6 7.99 6.11 -18.83
N THR A 7 6.73 6.58 -18.88
CA THR A 7 6.42 8.02 -18.75
C THR A 7 6.78 8.55 -17.36
N TRP A 8 6.51 7.77 -16.31
CA TRP A 8 6.86 8.15 -14.94
C TRP A 8 8.37 8.11 -14.66
N CYS A 9 9.10 7.13 -15.21
CA CYS A 9 10.58 7.13 -15.19
C CYS A 9 11.17 8.34 -15.95
N TYR A 10 10.55 8.74 -17.06
CA TYR A 10 10.99 9.90 -17.86
C TYR A 10 10.71 11.24 -17.15
N ILE A 11 9.53 11.38 -16.53
CA ILE A 11 9.17 12.55 -15.71
C ILE A 11 10.11 12.65 -14.50
N TYR A 12 10.42 11.52 -13.85
CA TYR A 12 11.34 11.47 -12.73
C TYR A 12 12.79 11.84 -13.12
N ALA A 13 13.27 11.35 -14.27
CA ALA A 13 14.59 11.72 -14.81
C ALA A 13 14.68 13.21 -15.17
N ARG A 14 13.60 13.79 -15.71
CA ARG A 14 13.56 15.21 -16.10
C ARG A 14 13.48 16.16 -14.89
N ILE A 15 12.78 15.76 -13.83
CA ILE A 15 12.76 16.51 -12.55
C ILE A 15 14.12 16.44 -11.84
N SER A 16 14.80 15.29 -11.91
CA SER A 16 16.14 15.11 -11.35
C SER A 16 17.19 15.99 -12.05
N LEU A 17 17.05 16.23 -13.36
CA LEU A 17 17.92 17.13 -14.14
C LEU A 17 17.64 18.62 -13.88
N LEU A 18 16.36 19.01 -13.70
CA LEU A 18 15.99 20.41 -13.43
C LEU A 18 16.43 20.90 -12.05
N GLN A 19 16.57 20.00 -11.06
CA GLN A 19 17.08 20.35 -9.73
C GLN A 19 18.61 20.48 -9.65
N GLY A 20 19.35 20.04 -10.67
CA GLY A 20 20.82 20.17 -10.76
C GLY A 20 21.30 21.55 -11.23
N ASN A 21 20.44 22.35 -11.89
CA ASN A 21 20.85 23.60 -12.54
C ASN A 21 20.71 24.87 -11.68
N HIS A 22 20.16 24.80 -10.47
CA HIS A 22 19.95 25.98 -9.60
C HIS A 22 21.01 26.19 -8.51
N GLN A 23 22.17 25.50 -8.57
CA GLN A 23 23.30 25.78 -7.68
C GLN A 23 24.56 26.20 -8.47
N GLN A 24 24.65 27.49 -8.80
CA GLN A 24 25.93 28.14 -9.11
C GLN A 24 26.16 29.35 -8.19
N ARG A 25 27.12 29.17 -7.27
CA ARG A 25 28.10 30.09 -6.63
C ARG A 25 27.64 31.44 -6.04
N PRO A 26 28.12 31.83 -4.82
CA PRO A 26 29.54 32.20 -4.68
C PRO A 26 30.28 31.84 -3.36
N ARG A 27 31.62 31.81 -3.52
CA ARG A 27 32.76 32.08 -2.61
C ARG A 27 33.04 31.17 -1.40
N GLN A 28 34.22 30.53 -1.50
CA GLN A 28 34.99 29.89 -0.43
C GLN A 28 35.33 30.88 0.69
N ILE A 29 34.98 30.57 1.93
CA ILE A 29 35.73 30.93 3.16
C ILE A 29 35.54 29.79 4.18
N TYR A 30 36.63 29.42 4.85
CA TYR A 30 36.89 28.31 5.78
C TYR A 30 35.75 27.86 6.73
N GLY A 31 35.67 26.54 6.93
CA GLY A 31 34.93 25.88 8.02
C GLY A 31 34.34 24.55 7.59
N ASN A 32 34.91 23.44 8.05
CA ASN A 32 34.48 22.07 7.73
C ASN A 32 33.24 21.66 8.55
N PRO A 33 32.11 21.29 7.92
CA PRO A 33 31.23 20.30 8.51
C PRO A 33 31.20 19.05 7.61
N ARG A 34 31.46 17.89 8.22
CA ARG A 34 31.29 16.56 7.62
C ARG A 34 29.86 16.40 7.09
N TYR A 35 29.66 16.66 5.81
CA TYR A 35 28.48 16.19 5.09
C TYR A 35 28.71 14.73 4.70
N MET A 36 28.04 13.82 5.41
CA MET A 36 27.95 12.42 5.01
C MET A 36 27.30 12.35 3.62
N ASN A 37 28.04 11.81 2.66
CA ASN A 37 27.48 11.36 1.39
C ASN A 37 26.49 10.24 1.66
N HIS A 38 25.19 10.57 1.64
CA HIS A 38 24.16 9.55 1.53
C HIS A 38 24.32 8.88 0.16
N SER A 39 24.79 7.63 0.16
CA SER A 39 24.77 6.77 -1.02
C SER A 39 23.35 6.75 -1.58
N LEU A 40 23.20 7.14 -2.85
CA LEU A 40 21.92 7.02 -3.54
C LEU A 40 21.49 5.54 -3.49
N PRO A 41 20.20 5.25 -3.29
CA PRO A 41 19.70 3.87 -3.34
C PRO A 41 20.09 3.24 -4.68
N SER A 42 20.73 2.07 -4.64
CA SER A 42 21.09 1.31 -5.84
C SER A 42 19.85 1.12 -6.74
N GLN A 43 20.02 1.17 -8.07
CA GLN A 43 18.92 1.02 -9.05
C GLN A 43 18.07 -0.23 -8.79
N ARG A 44 18.66 -1.28 -8.18
CA ARG A 44 18.01 -2.54 -7.82
C ARG A 44 17.06 -2.42 -6.62
N SER A 45 17.42 -1.64 -5.59
CA SER A 45 16.54 -1.36 -4.44
C SER A 45 15.26 -0.62 -4.85
N CYS A 46 15.34 0.22 -5.88
CA CYS A 46 14.18 0.93 -6.44
C CYS A 46 13.20 -0.03 -7.12
N CYS A 47 13.72 -0.98 -7.91
CA CYS A 47 12.91 -2.01 -8.55
C CYS A 47 12.22 -2.93 -7.52
N PHE A 48 12.95 -3.34 -6.48
CA PHE A 48 12.38 -4.13 -5.37
C PHE A 48 11.24 -3.38 -4.68
N LEU A 49 11.45 -2.10 -4.34
CA LEU A 49 10.42 -1.28 -3.71
C LEU A 49 9.18 -1.16 -4.62
N PHE A 50 9.36 -0.86 -5.90
CA PHE A 50 8.26 -0.74 -6.84
C PHE A 50 7.46 -2.04 -6.96
N LEU A 51 8.14 -3.18 -7.09
CA LEU A 51 7.51 -4.50 -7.13
C LEU A 51 6.79 -4.82 -5.82
N SER A 52 7.37 -4.46 -4.67
CA SER A 52 6.73 -4.65 -3.37
C SER A 52 5.45 -3.83 -3.22
N VAL A 53 5.50 -2.58 -3.67
CA VAL A 53 4.36 -1.68 -3.62
C VAL A 53 3.23 -2.21 -4.50
N GLY A 54 3.54 -2.56 -5.74
CA GLY A 54 2.57 -3.10 -6.69
C GLY A 54 1.93 -4.42 -6.25
N LEU A 55 2.71 -5.32 -5.64
CA LEU A 55 2.21 -6.60 -5.15
C LEU A 55 1.26 -6.41 -3.96
N ILE A 56 1.63 -5.54 -3.00
CA ILE A 56 0.80 -5.23 -1.84
C ILE A 56 -0.51 -4.55 -2.27
N THR A 57 -0.45 -3.54 -3.14
CA THR A 57 -1.65 -2.85 -3.60
C THR A 57 -2.60 -3.78 -4.34
N SER A 58 -2.07 -4.67 -5.19
CA SER A 58 -2.87 -5.67 -5.92
C SER A 58 -3.53 -6.68 -4.99
N LEU A 59 -2.81 -7.14 -3.95
CA LEU A 59 -3.37 -8.06 -2.95
C LEU A 59 -4.51 -7.42 -2.15
N ILE A 60 -4.34 -6.17 -1.72
CA ILE A 60 -5.38 -5.47 -0.98
C ILE A 60 -6.56 -5.14 -1.89
N LEU A 61 -6.32 -4.78 -3.15
CA LEU A 61 -7.36 -4.60 -4.16
C LEU A 61 -8.18 -5.89 -4.36
N LEU A 62 -7.51 -7.04 -4.49
CA LEU A 62 -8.17 -8.34 -4.65
C LEU A 62 -9.18 -8.57 -3.52
N ILE A 63 -8.79 -8.31 -2.27
CA ILE A 63 -9.67 -8.52 -1.12
C ILE A 63 -10.87 -7.57 -1.13
N ASN A 64 -10.65 -6.31 -1.52
CA ASN A 64 -11.74 -5.33 -1.55
C ASN A 64 -12.80 -5.67 -2.63
N VAL A 65 -12.42 -6.39 -3.69
CA VAL A 65 -13.30 -6.65 -4.84
C VAL A 65 -13.58 -8.14 -5.06
N SER A 66 -13.25 -9.00 -4.10
CA SER A 66 -13.28 -10.45 -4.27
C SER A 66 -14.66 -11.04 -4.60
N PHE A 67 -15.76 -10.45 -4.11
CA PHE A 67 -17.12 -10.90 -4.44
C PHE A 67 -17.73 -10.26 -5.68
N LYS A 68 -17.04 -9.32 -6.34
CA LYS A 68 -17.63 -8.69 -7.52
C LYS A 68 -17.63 -9.67 -8.69
N ILE A 69 -18.83 -9.85 -9.26
CA ILE A 69 -19.07 -10.61 -10.48
C ILE A 69 -19.39 -9.60 -11.59
N VAL A 70 -18.81 -9.83 -12.75
CA VAL A 70 -18.94 -8.99 -13.95
C VAL A 70 -19.71 -9.78 -15.01
N LEU A 71 -20.66 -9.11 -15.66
CA LEU A 71 -21.46 -9.67 -16.75
C LEU A 71 -21.20 -8.89 -18.04
N ILE A 72 -20.50 -9.48 -19.01
CA ILE A 72 -20.20 -8.87 -20.32
C ILE A 72 -20.66 -9.82 -21.42
N GLU A 73 -21.63 -9.39 -22.24
CA GLU A 73 -22.07 -10.10 -23.45
C GLU A 73 -22.38 -11.60 -23.24
N GLY A 74 -22.89 -11.97 -22.05
CA GLY A 74 -23.25 -13.35 -21.68
C GLY A 74 -22.16 -14.12 -20.91
N LEU A 75 -20.92 -13.62 -20.84
CA LEU A 75 -19.88 -14.14 -19.95
C LEU A 75 -20.09 -13.63 -18.54
N MET A 76 -20.11 -14.55 -17.56
CA MET A 76 -20.22 -14.22 -16.14
C MET A 76 -18.94 -14.63 -15.42
N PHE A 77 -18.13 -13.67 -15.03
CA PHE A 77 -16.85 -13.96 -14.37
C PHE A 77 -16.60 -13.12 -13.14
N SER A 78 -15.84 -13.67 -12.21
CA SER A 78 -15.39 -13.01 -10.98
C SER A 78 -14.21 -12.08 -11.28
N VAL A 79 -14.14 -10.92 -10.63
CA VAL A 79 -12.99 -10.00 -10.80
C VAL A 79 -11.67 -10.64 -10.37
N THR A 80 -11.70 -11.64 -9.47
CA THR A 80 -10.53 -12.40 -9.04
C THR A 80 -9.80 -13.06 -10.22
N SER A 81 -10.52 -13.46 -11.28
CA SER A 81 -9.94 -13.98 -12.53
C SER A 81 -9.02 -13.00 -13.27
N LEU A 82 -9.17 -11.69 -13.05
CA LEU A 82 -8.32 -10.66 -13.64
C LEU A 82 -7.14 -10.31 -12.74
N ILE A 83 -7.41 -10.18 -11.43
CA ILE A 83 -6.40 -9.70 -10.46
C ILE A 83 -5.41 -10.81 -10.07
N CYS A 84 -5.86 -12.06 -9.93
CA CYS A 84 -4.97 -13.17 -9.56
C CYS A 84 -3.85 -13.41 -10.59
N PRO A 85 -4.11 -13.42 -11.92
CA PRO A 85 -3.06 -13.44 -12.93
C PRO A 85 -2.12 -12.23 -12.89
N LEU A 86 -2.62 -11.04 -12.58
CA LEU A 86 -1.80 -9.84 -12.43
C LEU A 86 -0.80 -10.00 -11.29
N ILE A 87 -1.25 -10.50 -10.14
CA ILE A 87 -0.39 -10.83 -8.98
C ILE A 87 0.67 -11.86 -9.37
N ALA A 88 0.31 -12.90 -10.13
CA ALA A 88 1.25 -13.89 -10.64
C ALA A 88 2.30 -13.28 -11.59
N GLY A 89 1.91 -12.32 -12.44
CA GLY A 89 2.83 -11.58 -13.31
C GLY A 89 3.81 -10.67 -12.55
N LEU A 90 3.34 -10.00 -11.49
CA LEU A 90 4.21 -9.25 -10.58
C LEU A 90 5.19 -10.18 -9.84
N TYR A 91 4.71 -11.33 -9.37
CA TYR A 91 5.56 -12.35 -8.76
C TYR A 91 6.59 -12.92 -9.74
N LEU A 92 6.24 -13.16 -11.00
CA LEU A 92 7.19 -13.56 -12.05
C LEU A 92 8.29 -12.51 -12.26
N SER A 93 7.92 -11.22 -12.23
CA SER A 93 8.88 -10.11 -12.33
C SER A 93 9.84 -10.08 -11.14
N VAL A 94 9.35 -10.40 -9.94
CA VAL A 94 10.15 -10.54 -8.71
C VAL A 94 11.12 -11.72 -8.82
N LEU A 95 10.64 -12.89 -9.29
CA LEU A 95 11.47 -14.07 -9.48
C LEU A 95 12.65 -13.82 -10.44
N ARG A 96 12.48 -12.90 -11.40
CA ARG A 96 13.51 -12.53 -12.37
C ARG A 96 14.49 -11.49 -11.84
N ASN A 97 13.99 -10.42 -11.24
CA ASN A 97 14.79 -9.20 -10.99
C ASN A 97 15.46 -9.20 -9.60
N CYS A 98 14.88 -9.94 -8.64
CA CYS A 98 15.31 -9.95 -7.25
C CYS A 98 16.20 -11.16 -6.91
N THR A 99 17.01 -11.02 -5.87
CA THR A 99 17.76 -12.12 -5.26
C THR A 99 16.84 -13.05 -4.46
N ILE A 100 17.27 -14.28 -4.19
CA ILE A 100 16.47 -15.25 -3.38
C ILE A 100 16.15 -14.69 -1.99
N LYS A 101 17.05 -13.90 -1.39
CA LYS A 101 16.79 -13.22 -0.11
C LYS A 101 15.68 -12.19 -0.25
N GLU A 102 15.77 -11.31 -1.24
CA GLU A 102 14.75 -10.29 -1.52
C GLU A 102 13.38 -10.91 -1.87
N GLN A 103 13.35 -11.98 -2.67
CA GLN A 103 12.13 -12.71 -3.00
C GLN A 103 11.40 -13.19 -1.73
N ARG A 104 12.14 -13.76 -0.78
CA ARG A 104 11.59 -14.19 0.51
C ARG A 104 11.15 -13.04 1.38
N HIS A 105 11.94 -11.97 1.43
CA HIS A 105 11.55 -10.77 2.17
C HIS A 105 10.27 -10.18 1.62
N LEU A 106 10.11 -10.14 0.30
CA LEU A 106 8.86 -9.72 -0.32
C LEU A 106 7.70 -10.61 0.10
N LEU A 107 7.84 -11.92 -0.04
CA LEU A 107 6.78 -12.88 0.33
C LEU A 107 6.39 -12.77 1.81
N ASN A 108 7.36 -12.60 2.71
CA ASN A 108 7.13 -12.36 4.13
C ASN A 108 6.39 -11.05 4.37
N ILE A 109 6.79 -9.96 3.70
CA ILE A 109 6.13 -8.66 3.81
C ILE A 109 4.70 -8.77 3.28
N SER A 110 4.46 -9.41 2.13
CA SER A 110 3.12 -9.60 1.56
C SER A 110 2.21 -10.39 2.49
N LEU A 111 2.71 -11.47 3.09
CA LEU A 111 1.94 -12.27 4.03
C LEU A 111 1.66 -11.49 5.33
N LEU A 112 2.67 -10.80 5.90
CA LEU A 112 2.50 -9.91 7.05
C LEU A 112 1.47 -8.82 6.74
N THR A 113 1.51 -8.23 5.55
CA THR A 113 0.55 -7.23 5.09
C THR A 113 -0.87 -7.77 5.10
N LEU A 114 -1.11 -8.96 4.54
CA LEU A 114 -2.44 -9.59 4.55
C LEU A 114 -2.94 -9.80 5.97
N TYR A 115 -2.08 -10.26 6.89
CA TYR A 115 -2.42 -10.43 8.31
C TYR A 115 -2.71 -9.11 9.02
N VAL A 116 -1.85 -8.10 8.89
CA VAL A 116 -2.03 -6.78 9.53
C VAL A 116 -3.28 -6.11 9.00
N PHE A 117 -3.55 -6.21 7.69
CA PHE A 117 -4.77 -5.70 7.09
C PHE A 117 -6.00 -6.42 7.64
N CYS A 118 -5.98 -7.75 7.73
CA CYS A 118 -7.08 -8.53 8.31
C CYS A 118 -7.35 -8.15 9.77
N ILE A 119 -6.31 -8.06 10.61
CA ILE A 119 -6.43 -7.67 12.01
C ILE A 119 -6.98 -6.24 12.13
N GLY A 120 -6.45 -5.31 11.33
CA GLY A 120 -6.89 -3.93 11.33
C GLY A 120 -8.37 -3.79 10.99
N VAL A 121 -8.82 -4.45 9.92
CA VAL A 121 -10.24 -4.43 9.54
C VAL A 121 -11.10 -5.17 10.57
N TYR A 122 -10.64 -6.30 11.12
CA TYR A 122 -11.37 -7.04 12.16
C TYR A 122 -11.59 -6.22 13.44
N ILE A 123 -10.55 -5.53 13.93
CA ILE A 123 -10.67 -4.62 15.09
C ILE A 123 -11.71 -3.54 14.79
N LEU A 124 -11.67 -2.97 13.59
CA LEU A 124 -12.61 -1.93 13.20
C LEU A 124 -14.03 -2.45 13.06
N ILE A 125 -14.21 -3.70 12.63
CA ILE A 125 -15.52 -4.32 12.49
C ILE A 125 -16.21 -4.59 13.81
N ASN A 126 -15.44 -4.90 14.86
CA ASN A 126 -16.00 -5.19 16.18
C ASN A 126 -16.25 -3.93 17.02
N LEU A 127 -15.89 -2.75 16.54
CA LEU A 127 -16.21 -1.49 17.22
C LEU A 127 -17.68 -1.09 17.00
N PRO A 128 -18.37 -0.55 18.02
CA PRO A 128 -19.78 -0.22 17.93
C PRO A 128 -20.01 0.91 16.90
N ALA A 129 -20.81 0.60 15.89
CA ALA A 129 -21.21 1.54 14.86
C ALA A 129 -22.12 2.64 15.44
N ALA A 130 -22.11 3.83 14.85
CA ALA A 130 -23.07 4.88 15.20
C ALA A 130 -24.52 4.44 14.89
N GLU A 131 -25.47 4.80 15.76
CA GLU A 131 -26.87 4.32 15.74
C GLU A 131 -27.58 4.50 14.38
N TYR A 132 -27.20 5.49 13.58
CA TYR A 132 -27.79 5.79 12.27
C TYR A 132 -27.35 4.84 11.13
N MET A 133 -26.39 3.93 11.36
CA MET A 133 -25.88 3.00 10.32
C MET A 133 -26.36 1.55 10.45
N HIS A 134 -27.06 1.18 11.53
CA HIS A 134 -27.37 -0.23 11.84
C HIS A 134 -28.29 -0.93 10.82
N ASN A 135 -29.09 -0.17 10.06
CA ASN A 135 -30.14 -0.72 9.20
C ASN A 135 -29.76 -0.79 7.71
N ASN A 136 -28.48 -0.56 7.34
CA ASN A 136 -28.08 -0.61 5.93
C ASN A 136 -27.68 -2.05 5.53
N PRO A 137 -28.45 -2.74 4.66
CA PRO A 137 -28.15 -4.13 4.26
C PRO A 137 -26.79 -4.27 3.54
N VAL A 138 -26.31 -3.19 2.91
CA VAL A 138 -24.98 -3.14 2.27
C VAL A 138 -23.86 -3.19 3.32
N TYR A 139 -24.12 -2.67 4.52
CA TYR A 139 -23.17 -2.70 5.63
C TYR A 139 -23.04 -4.12 6.21
N GLN A 140 -24.13 -4.87 6.31
CA GLN A 140 -24.06 -6.26 6.77
C GLN A 140 -23.34 -7.16 5.75
N ILE A 141 -23.70 -7.09 4.47
CA ILE A 141 -23.10 -7.95 3.42
C ILE A 141 -21.62 -7.62 3.17
N ILE A 142 -21.23 -6.34 3.18
CA ILE A 142 -19.82 -5.97 2.96
C ILE A 142 -18.95 -6.40 4.15
N PHE A 143 -19.44 -6.31 5.39
CA PHE A 143 -18.62 -6.46 6.59
C PHE A 143 -18.74 -7.81 7.31
N GLU A 144 -19.86 -8.55 7.19
CA GLU A 144 -19.95 -9.92 7.73
C GLU A 144 -19.10 -10.91 6.94
N ASP A 145 -19.04 -10.76 5.61
CA ASP A 145 -18.25 -11.66 4.77
C ASP A 145 -16.78 -11.25 4.63
N ILE A 146 -16.39 -10.10 5.18
CA ILE A 146 -14.99 -9.61 5.13
C ILE A 146 -14.01 -10.67 5.66
N PRO A 147 -14.17 -11.21 6.88
CA PRO A 147 -13.25 -12.20 7.43
C PRO A 147 -13.04 -13.38 6.47
N LYS A 148 -14.13 -13.85 5.84
CA LYS A 148 -14.09 -14.92 4.84
C LYS A 148 -13.20 -14.55 3.64
N LYS A 149 -13.30 -13.31 3.12
CA LYS A 149 -12.42 -12.81 2.05
C LYS A 149 -10.95 -12.86 2.45
N PHE A 150 -10.62 -12.43 3.68
CA PHE A 150 -9.23 -12.42 4.16
C PHE A 150 -8.67 -13.82 4.31
N PHE A 151 -9.42 -14.73 4.92
CA PHE A 151 -8.99 -16.11 5.08
C PHE A 151 -8.78 -16.79 3.73
N ALA A 152 -9.71 -16.62 2.80
CA ALA A 152 -9.61 -17.17 1.45
C ALA A 152 -8.32 -16.69 0.75
N THR A 153 -8.13 -15.38 0.63
CA THR A 153 -6.99 -14.81 -0.09
C THR A 153 -5.66 -15.08 0.61
N THR A 154 -5.61 -15.08 1.94
CA THR A 154 -4.38 -15.34 2.71
C THR A 154 -3.94 -16.80 2.58
N ILE A 155 -4.87 -17.74 2.73
CA ILE A 155 -4.58 -19.18 2.58
C ILE A 155 -4.19 -19.48 1.13
N ALA A 156 -4.93 -18.95 0.16
CA ALA A 156 -4.61 -19.10 -1.25
C ALA A 156 -3.20 -18.55 -1.56
N PHE A 157 -2.86 -17.34 -1.10
CA PHE A 157 -1.54 -16.75 -1.35
C PHE A 157 -0.41 -17.57 -0.73
N ALA A 158 -0.62 -18.06 0.50
CA ALA A 158 0.36 -18.88 1.20
C ALA A 158 0.60 -20.22 0.49
N LEU A 159 -0.46 -20.92 0.08
CA LEU A 159 -0.35 -22.22 -0.59
C LEU A 159 0.16 -22.12 -2.02
N SER A 160 -0.15 -21.03 -2.73
CA SER A 160 0.16 -20.91 -4.16
C SER A 160 1.51 -20.26 -4.46
N PHE A 161 1.98 -19.32 -3.63
CA PHE A 161 3.25 -18.64 -3.86
C PHE A 161 4.27 -18.92 -2.74
N TYR A 162 3.87 -18.77 -1.48
CA TYR A 162 4.80 -18.83 -0.35
C TYR A 162 5.40 -20.23 -0.14
N LEU A 163 4.55 -21.25 -0.03
CA LEU A 163 4.95 -22.63 0.24
C LEU A 163 5.76 -23.23 -0.93
N PRO A 164 5.33 -23.10 -2.21
CA PRO A 164 6.13 -23.57 -3.34
C PRO A 164 7.49 -22.89 -3.42
N HIS A 165 7.57 -21.58 -3.16
CA HIS A 165 8.84 -20.87 -3.13
C HIS A 165 9.80 -21.43 -2.07
N LEU A 166 9.29 -21.75 -0.88
CA LEU A 166 10.08 -22.31 0.22
C LEU A 166 10.61 -23.72 -0.12
N MET A 167 9.80 -24.53 -0.79
CA MET A 167 10.16 -25.89 -1.22
C MET A 167 11.21 -25.89 -2.35
N PHE A 168 11.05 -25.07 -3.39
CA PHE A 168 11.95 -25.07 -4.54
C PHE A 168 13.29 -24.34 -4.30
N TYR A 169 13.32 -23.39 -3.35
CA TYR A 169 14.49 -22.58 -3.03
C TYR A 169 14.84 -22.63 -1.53
N PRO A 170 15.46 -23.70 -1.01
CA PRO A 170 15.92 -23.78 0.38
C PRO A 170 17.04 -22.77 0.69
N LYS A 171 17.25 -22.48 1.99
CA LYS A 171 18.16 -21.43 2.52
C LYS A 171 19.61 -21.53 1.99
N THR A 172 20.02 -22.71 1.54
CA THR A 172 21.38 -23.07 1.13
C THR A 172 21.65 -22.87 -0.37
N LYS A 173 20.63 -22.61 -1.20
CA LYS A 173 20.78 -22.56 -2.66
C LYS A 173 21.37 -21.20 -3.10
N LYS A 174 22.63 -21.21 -3.59
CA LYS A 174 23.31 -20.01 -4.12
C LYS A 174 22.95 -19.67 -5.57
N ARG A 175 22.40 -20.63 -6.33
CA ARG A 175 22.11 -20.46 -7.76
C ARG A 175 20.71 -19.87 -7.97
N LEU A 176 20.61 -18.81 -8.76
CA LEU A 176 19.32 -18.26 -9.16
C LEU A 176 18.51 -19.27 -9.99
N PRO A 177 17.18 -19.22 -9.90
CA PRO A 177 16.31 -20.06 -10.70
C PRO A 177 16.52 -19.88 -12.21
N SER A 178 16.37 -20.98 -12.96
CA SER A 178 16.35 -20.87 -14.41
C SER A 178 15.09 -20.10 -14.85
N PRO A 179 15.15 -19.31 -15.93
CA PRO A 179 14.00 -18.50 -16.35
C PRO A 179 12.76 -19.36 -16.66
N LYS A 180 12.97 -20.57 -17.19
CA LYS A 180 11.89 -21.55 -17.42
C LYS A 180 11.24 -22.00 -16.11
N GLN A 181 12.03 -22.23 -15.05
CA GLN A 181 11.51 -22.57 -13.73
C GLN A 181 10.74 -21.39 -13.10
N CYS A 182 11.22 -20.16 -13.25
CA CYS A 182 10.49 -18.97 -12.77
C CYS A 182 9.11 -18.86 -13.41
N MET A 183 9.06 -19.02 -14.74
CA MET A 183 7.82 -18.97 -15.50
C MET A 183 6.85 -20.06 -15.04
N LEU A 184 7.32 -21.31 -14.94
CA LEU A 184 6.50 -22.43 -14.50
C LEU A 184 5.95 -22.21 -13.09
N LEU A 185 6.79 -21.76 -12.16
CA LEU A 185 6.40 -21.50 -10.77
C LEU A 185 5.36 -20.38 -10.67
N ALA A 186 5.50 -19.32 -11.46
CA ALA A 186 4.56 -18.21 -11.45
C ALA A 186 3.22 -18.57 -12.11
N VAL A 187 3.23 -19.29 -13.23
CA VAL A 187 2.00 -19.69 -13.94
C VAL A 187 1.23 -20.72 -13.13
N LEU A 188 1.89 -21.78 -12.63
CA LEU A 188 1.23 -22.78 -11.77
C LEU A 188 0.75 -22.16 -10.47
N GLY A 189 1.56 -21.28 -9.86
CA GLY A 189 1.16 -20.51 -8.69
C GLY A 189 -0.07 -19.64 -8.97
N GLY A 190 -0.13 -18.96 -10.12
CA GLY A 190 -1.28 -18.14 -10.51
C GLY A 190 -2.58 -18.94 -10.71
N ILE A 191 -2.49 -20.10 -11.38
CA ILE A 191 -3.65 -21.00 -11.56
C ILE A 191 -4.13 -21.49 -10.19
N CYS A 192 -3.21 -22.00 -9.36
CA CYS A 192 -3.51 -22.47 -8.01
C CYS A 192 -4.10 -21.36 -7.12
N PHE A 193 -3.59 -20.14 -7.25
CA PHE A 193 -4.03 -18.99 -6.47
C PHE A 193 -5.47 -18.63 -6.81
N PHE A 194 -5.80 -18.52 -8.10
CA PHE A 194 -7.17 -18.26 -8.54
C PHE A 194 -8.13 -19.38 -8.11
N THR A 195 -7.77 -20.65 -8.31
CA THR A 195 -8.68 -21.77 -8.00
C THR A 195 -8.96 -21.90 -6.51
N LEU A 196 -7.93 -21.78 -5.66
CA LEU A 196 -8.10 -21.81 -4.20
C LEU A 196 -8.87 -20.60 -3.69
N ASP A 197 -8.53 -19.39 -4.15
CA ASP A 197 -9.21 -18.16 -3.73
C ASP A 197 -10.70 -18.19 -4.10
N PHE A 198 -11.02 -18.53 -5.36
CA PHE A 198 -12.42 -18.64 -5.81
C PHE A 198 -13.19 -19.71 -5.02
N PHE A 199 -12.59 -20.89 -4.84
CA PHE A 199 -13.24 -21.97 -4.11
C PHE A 199 -13.51 -21.59 -2.64
N LEU A 200 -12.52 -21.00 -1.95
CA LEU A 200 -12.68 -20.58 -0.55
C LEU A 200 -13.66 -19.42 -0.38
N LEU A 201 -13.69 -18.48 -1.33
CA LEU A 201 -14.63 -17.35 -1.31
C LEU A 201 -16.09 -17.82 -1.45
N PHE A 202 -16.35 -18.71 -2.40
CA PHE A 202 -17.71 -19.08 -2.78
C PHE A 202 -18.18 -20.43 -2.21
N SER A 203 -17.33 -21.13 -1.46
CA SER A 203 -17.74 -22.30 -0.67
C SER A 203 -18.83 -21.90 0.33
N GLY A 204 -20.01 -22.51 0.21
CA GLY A 204 -21.15 -22.26 1.09
C GLY A 204 -22.10 -21.11 0.69
N THR A 205 -21.82 -20.36 -0.37
CA THR A 205 -22.77 -19.36 -0.90
C THR A 205 -23.60 -19.96 -2.03
N HIS A 206 -24.94 -19.89 -1.93
CA HIS A 206 -25.84 -20.33 -3.01
C HIS A 206 -25.83 -19.33 -4.16
N LEU A 207 -24.82 -19.42 -5.02
CA LEU A 207 -24.77 -18.67 -6.27
C LEU A 207 -25.60 -19.39 -7.34
N PRO A 208 -26.57 -18.70 -7.98
CA PRO A 208 -27.14 -19.21 -9.21
C PRO A 208 -26.00 -19.42 -10.21
N SER A 209 -26.01 -20.56 -10.90
CA SER A 209 -25.02 -20.93 -11.93
C SER A 209 -23.53 -20.90 -11.52
N TYR A 210 -23.20 -21.24 -10.26
CA TYR A 210 -21.82 -21.36 -9.74
C TYR A 210 -20.83 -22.04 -10.71
N LYS A 211 -21.22 -23.17 -11.32
CA LYS A 211 -20.36 -23.93 -12.26
C LYS A 211 -20.01 -23.12 -13.50
N HIS A 212 -20.96 -22.38 -14.06
CA HIS A 212 -20.72 -21.54 -15.24
C HIS A 212 -19.78 -20.39 -14.89
N ILE A 213 -20.02 -19.71 -13.76
CA ILE A 213 -19.18 -18.60 -13.31
C ILE A 213 -17.73 -19.05 -13.07
N PHE A 214 -17.55 -20.23 -12.49
CA PHE A 214 -16.22 -20.80 -12.28
C PHE A 214 -15.50 -21.09 -13.59
N ILE A 215 -16.17 -21.72 -14.56
CA ILE A 215 -15.58 -22.08 -15.86
C ILE A 215 -15.16 -20.83 -16.63
N ASP A 216 -16.05 -19.83 -16.74
CA ASP A 216 -15.78 -18.57 -17.42
C ASP A 216 -14.60 -17.83 -16.77
N SER A 217 -14.62 -17.74 -15.43
CA SER A 217 -13.53 -17.12 -14.65
C SER A 217 -12.21 -17.86 -14.82
N PHE A 218 -12.22 -19.20 -14.81
CA PHE A 218 -11.04 -20.04 -14.97
C PHE A 218 -10.44 -19.91 -16.36
N MET A 219 -11.28 -19.86 -17.40
CA MET A 219 -10.84 -19.62 -18.77
C MET A 219 -10.15 -18.28 -18.92
N ILE A 220 -10.76 -17.20 -18.42
CA ILE A 220 -10.18 -15.85 -18.48
C ILE A 220 -8.84 -15.80 -17.73
N ALA A 221 -8.78 -16.34 -16.51
CA ALA A 221 -7.55 -16.37 -15.72
C ALA A 221 -6.44 -17.14 -16.44
N SER A 222 -6.77 -18.29 -17.03
CA SER A 222 -5.82 -19.14 -17.75
C SER A 222 -5.29 -18.45 -19.02
N ILE A 223 -6.15 -17.76 -19.77
CA ILE A 223 -5.74 -17.00 -20.97
C ILE A 223 -4.77 -15.88 -20.57
N ILE A 224 -5.07 -15.11 -19.53
CA ILE A 224 -4.20 -14.01 -19.08
C ILE A 224 -2.86 -14.56 -18.59
N LEU A 225 -2.85 -15.65 -17.82
CA LEU A 225 -1.61 -16.30 -17.36
C LEU A 225 -0.78 -16.83 -18.52
N LEU A 226 -1.43 -17.40 -19.54
CA LEU A 226 -0.76 -17.86 -20.77
C LEU A 226 -0.11 -16.68 -21.50
N LEU A 227 -0.84 -15.57 -21.68
CA LEU A 227 -0.30 -14.37 -22.31
C LEU A 227 0.92 -13.81 -21.55
N ILE A 228 0.86 -13.77 -20.21
CA ILE A 228 1.98 -13.36 -19.36
C ILE A 228 3.18 -14.30 -19.56
N GLY A 229 2.96 -15.62 -19.58
CA GLY A 229 4.00 -16.62 -19.79
C GLY A 229 4.65 -16.52 -21.18
N VAL A 230 3.85 -16.40 -22.24
CA VAL A 230 4.32 -16.24 -23.63
C VAL A 230 5.09 -14.94 -23.79
N PHE A 231 4.57 -13.83 -23.27
CA PHE A 231 5.26 -12.53 -23.31
C PHE A 231 6.61 -12.58 -22.58
N TYR A 232 6.65 -13.25 -21.41
CA TYR A 232 7.89 -13.46 -20.67
C TYR A 232 8.92 -14.26 -21.48
N LEU A 233 8.49 -15.36 -22.10
CA LEU A 233 9.38 -16.21 -22.91
C LEU A 233 9.89 -15.47 -24.16
N ALA A 234 9.01 -14.73 -24.85
CA ALA A 234 9.37 -13.91 -26.01
C ALA A 234 10.38 -12.81 -25.62
N PHE A 235 10.18 -12.16 -24.48
CA PHE A 235 11.13 -11.18 -23.96
C PHE A 235 12.48 -11.83 -23.58
N LEU A 236 12.44 -13.04 -23.02
CA LEU A 236 13.65 -13.80 -22.69
C LEU A 236 14.47 -14.12 -23.96
N LEU A 237 13.80 -14.55 -25.02
CA LEU A 237 14.41 -14.86 -26.32
C LEU A 237 15.12 -13.62 -26.90
N LYS A 238 14.50 -12.45 -26.77
CA LYS A 238 15.03 -11.18 -27.29
C LYS A 238 16.24 -10.64 -26.50
N TYR A 239 16.37 -10.98 -25.21
CA TYR A 239 17.37 -10.39 -24.30
C TYR A 239 18.49 -11.36 -23.86
N GLN A 240 18.70 -12.46 -24.60
CA GLN A 240 19.68 -13.50 -24.30
C GLN A 240 21.15 -13.00 -24.26
N ASN A 241 21.42 -11.77 -24.74
CA ASN A 241 22.76 -11.21 -24.92
C ASN A 241 23.23 -10.19 -23.85
N MET A 242 22.48 -9.97 -22.76
CA MET A 242 22.97 -9.08 -21.69
C MET A 242 23.64 -9.88 -20.56
N PRO A 243 24.94 -9.66 -20.28
CA PRO A 243 25.60 -10.35 -19.19
C PRO A 243 24.96 -9.95 -17.86
N VAL A 244 24.43 -10.93 -17.13
CA VAL A 244 23.96 -10.75 -15.75
C VAL A 244 25.20 -10.61 -14.90
N ASN A 245 25.65 -9.37 -14.69
CA ASN A 245 26.85 -9.08 -13.92
C ASN A 245 26.70 -9.64 -12.49
N PRO A 246 27.59 -10.56 -12.05
CA PRO A 246 27.41 -11.32 -10.82
C PRO A 246 27.96 -10.62 -9.57
N ASP A 247 28.36 -9.35 -9.65
CA ASP A 247 28.76 -8.55 -8.48
C ASP A 247 27.52 -8.13 -7.68
N LYS A 248 26.89 -9.15 -7.10
CA LYS A 248 25.78 -9.07 -6.16
C LYS A 248 26.39 -8.87 -4.78
N GLY A 249 26.81 -7.63 -4.53
CA GLY A 249 27.21 -7.19 -3.20
C GLY A 249 26.14 -7.54 -2.16
N LYS A 250 26.59 -7.84 -0.93
CA LYS A 250 25.75 -8.06 0.25
C LYS A 250 24.99 -6.77 0.60
N GLU A 251 24.08 -6.30 -0.23
CA GLU A 251 23.22 -5.18 0.12
C GLU A 251 22.18 -5.68 1.12
N THR A 252 22.34 -5.31 2.39
CA THR A 252 21.31 -5.48 3.41
C THR A 252 20.12 -4.61 3.03
N LEU A 253 18.94 -5.23 2.87
CA LEU A 253 17.68 -4.50 2.64
C LEU A 253 17.52 -3.40 3.70
N PRO A 254 17.43 -2.12 3.31
CA PRO A 254 17.41 -1.04 4.27
C PRO A 254 16.13 -1.10 5.13
N LEU A 255 16.27 -0.97 6.45
CA LEU A 255 15.15 -0.92 7.41
C LEU A 255 14.01 0.03 6.99
N TYR A 256 14.34 1.14 6.31
CA TYR A 256 13.35 2.10 5.84
C TYR A 256 12.34 1.50 4.83
N HIS A 257 12.70 0.47 4.06
CA HIS A 257 11.77 -0.18 3.13
C HIS A 257 10.62 -0.89 3.86
N TYR A 258 10.91 -1.51 5.01
CA TYR A 258 9.89 -2.12 5.85
C TYR A 258 8.93 -1.07 6.42
N PHE A 259 9.46 0.06 6.88
CA PHE A 259 8.64 1.17 7.34
C PHE A 259 7.72 1.72 6.25
N ILE A 260 8.22 1.86 5.01
CA ILE A 260 7.40 2.26 3.86
C ILE A 260 6.28 1.25 3.61
N CYS A 261 6.59 -0.05 3.61
CA CYS A 261 5.59 -1.09 3.38
C CYS A 261 4.53 -1.08 4.48
N VAL A 262 4.92 -1.08 5.76
CA VAL A 262 3.99 -1.04 6.90
C VAL A 262 3.11 0.21 6.87
N SER A 263 3.70 1.38 6.63
CA SER A 263 2.94 2.63 6.49
C SER A 263 1.92 2.54 5.36
N MET A 264 2.26 1.90 4.24
CA MET A 264 1.35 1.73 3.12
C MET A 264 0.18 0.80 3.44
N VAL A 265 0.43 -0.31 4.15
CA VAL A 265 -0.64 -1.19 4.64
C VAL A 265 -1.59 -0.44 5.55
N VAL A 266 -1.06 0.29 6.53
CA VAL A 266 -1.85 1.10 7.47
C VAL A 266 -2.71 2.11 6.71
N MET A 267 -2.13 2.79 5.71
CA MET A 267 -2.86 3.73 4.87
C MET A 267 -3.99 3.08 4.07
N LEU A 268 -3.76 1.89 3.50
CA LEU A 268 -4.80 1.17 2.78
C LEU A 268 -5.91 0.64 3.70
N ILE A 269 -5.60 0.25 4.94
CA ILE A 269 -6.62 -0.08 5.96
C ILE A 269 -7.48 1.17 6.24
N CYS A 270 -6.83 2.33 6.46
CA CYS A 270 -7.54 3.59 6.68
C CYS A 270 -8.50 3.90 5.53
N LEU A 271 -8.05 3.72 4.28
CA LEU A 271 -8.86 3.96 3.09
C LEU A 271 -10.06 2.99 2.97
N ALA A 272 -9.85 1.71 3.30
CA ALA A 272 -10.91 0.70 3.29
C ALA A 272 -12.01 0.99 4.32
N CYS A 273 -11.68 1.66 5.42
CA CYS A 273 -12.59 1.91 6.55
C CYS A 273 -13.04 3.37 6.70
N GLU A 274 -12.72 4.26 5.77
CA GLU A 274 -12.96 5.72 5.84
C GLU A 274 -14.43 6.11 6.11
N TYR A 275 -15.38 5.35 5.54
CA TYR A 275 -16.82 5.60 5.71
C TYR A 275 -17.41 5.03 6.98
N ARG A 276 -16.69 4.16 7.69
CA ARG A 276 -17.22 3.57 8.90
C ARG A 276 -17.11 4.61 10.01
N ILE A 277 -18.26 5.01 10.53
CA ILE A 277 -18.33 5.90 11.69
C ILE A 277 -18.53 5.04 12.93
N VAL A 278 -17.60 5.16 13.87
CA VAL A 278 -17.54 4.41 15.12
C VAL A 278 -17.81 5.34 16.29
N THR A 279 -18.42 4.82 17.34
CA THR A 279 -18.53 5.49 18.63
C THR A 279 -17.61 4.80 19.64
N ILE A 280 -16.83 5.56 20.42
CA ILE A 280 -15.82 4.96 21.34
C ILE A 280 -16.16 5.19 22.81
N ILE A 281 -16.75 6.34 23.15
CA ILE A 281 -17.03 6.73 24.54
C ILE A 281 -18.51 7.09 24.66
N ASN A 282 -19.27 6.34 25.46
CA ASN A 282 -20.66 6.60 25.87
C ASN A 282 -21.58 7.17 24.78
N LYS A 283 -21.48 6.68 23.54
CA LYS A 283 -22.24 7.13 22.36
C LYS A 283 -22.08 8.62 21.98
N SER A 284 -21.26 9.41 22.69
CA SER A 284 -21.11 10.86 22.44
C SER A 284 -19.93 11.19 21.54
N MET A 285 -18.84 10.41 21.59
CA MET A 285 -17.67 10.63 20.75
C MET A 285 -17.75 9.82 19.46
N VAL A 286 -18.21 10.49 18.40
CA VAL A 286 -18.32 9.97 17.04
C VAL A 286 -17.00 10.20 16.30
N LEU A 287 -16.42 9.15 15.74
CA LEU A 287 -15.13 9.17 15.04
C LEU A 287 -15.21 8.36 13.74
N SER A 288 -14.49 8.79 12.70
CA SER A 288 -14.25 7.89 11.56
C SER A 288 -13.29 6.78 11.96
N ALA A 289 -13.57 5.54 11.58
CA ALA A 289 -12.76 4.37 11.88
C ALA A 289 -11.33 4.49 11.31
N SER A 290 -11.17 5.15 10.15
CA SER A 290 -9.85 5.40 9.55
C SER A 290 -8.96 6.28 10.45
N SER A 291 -9.56 7.15 11.26
CA SER A 291 -8.82 8.05 12.14
C SER A 291 -8.05 7.33 13.25
N LEU A 292 -8.43 6.09 13.59
CA LEU A 292 -7.78 5.28 14.62
C LEU A 292 -6.35 4.89 14.25
N PHE A 293 -6.15 4.43 13.02
CA PHE A 293 -4.86 3.93 12.54
C PHE A 293 -4.01 5.00 11.86
N PHE A 294 -4.62 6.08 11.39
CA PHE A 294 -3.90 7.17 10.70
C PHE A 294 -2.70 7.72 11.50
N PRO A 295 -2.77 7.95 12.83
CA PRO A 295 -1.61 8.40 13.63
C PRO A 295 -0.38 7.50 13.51
N ILE A 296 -0.56 6.19 13.27
CA ILE A 296 0.56 5.24 13.11
C ILE A 296 1.33 5.53 11.82
N ALA A 297 0.63 5.77 10.71
CA ALA A 297 1.27 6.11 9.43
C ALA A 297 2.03 7.45 9.52
N LEU A 298 1.44 8.45 10.20
CA LEU A 298 2.07 9.75 10.42
C LEU A 298 3.31 9.65 11.34
N ALA A 299 3.24 8.81 12.38
CA ALA A 299 4.38 8.54 13.26
C ALA A 299 5.54 7.90 12.48
N ILE A 300 5.27 6.92 11.61
CA ILE A 300 6.29 6.29 10.75
C ILE A 300 6.92 7.32 9.80
N SER A 301 6.12 8.19 9.17
CA SER A 301 6.63 9.29 8.33
C SER A 301 7.55 10.23 9.11
N THR A 302 7.18 10.59 10.33
CA THR A 302 8.00 11.41 11.23
C THR A 302 9.33 10.73 11.57
N ILE A 303 9.30 9.45 11.97
CA ILE A 303 10.49 8.64 12.28
C ILE A 303 11.45 8.62 11.08
N LEU A 304 10.91 8.40 9.88
CA LEU A 304 11.70 8.38 8.64
C LEU A 304 12.33 9.73 8.33
N GLY A 305 11.58 10.82 8.50
CA GLY A 305 12.07 12.19 8.32
C GLY A 305 13.18 12.57 9.30
N GLU A 306 13.11 12.10 10.55
CA GLU A 306 14.12 12.38 11.57
C GLU A 306 15.40 11.55 11.37
N LEU A 307 15.29 10.25 11.07
CA LEU A 307 16.43 9.32 11.00
C LEU A 307 17.18 9.32 9.65
N TRP A 308 16.43 9.45 8.55
CA TRP A 308 16.95 9.39 7.18
C TRP A 308 16.77 10.70 6.39
N GLY A 309 16.13 11.70 6.98
CA GLY A 309 16.05 13.06 6.44
C GLY A 309 14.89 13.30 5.46
N TYR A 310 14.81 14.55 4.98
CA TYR A 310 13.70 15.07 4.18
C TYR A 310 13.47 14.30 2.86
N ARG A 311 14.54 13.90 2.17
CA ARG A 311 14.45 13.21 0.88
C ARG A 311 13.73 11.85 1.00
N VAL A 312 14.02 11.09 2.07
CA VAL A 312 13.38 9.79 2.30
C VAL A 312 11.92 9.96 2.75
N ASN A 313 11.62 10.99 3.55
CA ASN A 313 10.24 11.29 3.93
C ASN A 313 9.38 11.68 2.72
N LEU A 314 9.89 12.55 1.83
CA LEU A 314 9.21 12.86 0.57
C LEU A 314 9.03 11.61 -0.30
N LYS A 315 10.04 10.75 -0.39
CA LYS A 315 9.94 9.49 -1.13
C LYS A 315 8.80 8.63 -0.59
N LEU A 316 8.67 8.49 0.74
CA LEU A 316 7.54 7.81 1.36
C LEU A 316 6.21 8.47 0.96
N CYS A 317 6.12 9.80 1.06
CA CYS A 317 4.91 10.54 0.70
C CYS A 317 4.47 10.22 -0.73
N PHE A 318 5.38 10.32 -1.71
CA PHE A 318 5.07 10.00 -3.10
C PHE A 318 4.68 8.54 -3.32
N ILE A 319 5.31 7.59 -2.61
CA ILE A 319 4.95 6.16 -2.69
C ILE A 319 3.54 5.93 -2.15
N LEU A 320 3.21 6.50 -0.99
CA LEU A 320 1.87 6.39 -0.40
C LEU A 320 0.82 6.97 -1.34
N LEU A 321 1.04 8.17 -1.86
CA LEU A 321 0.16 8.83 -2.82
C LEU A 321 -0.04 8.02 -4.10
N ALA A 322 1.06 7.55 -4.70
CA ALA A 322 0.99 6.73 -5.91
C ALA A 322 0.26 5.41 -5.65
N SER A 323 0.50 4.78 -4.51
CA SER A 323 -0.14 3.52 -4.13
C SER A 323 -1.65 3.69 -3.93
N GLN A 324 -2.05 4.77 -3.27
CA GLN A 324 -3.45 5.11 -3.06
C GLN A 324 -4.14 5.45 -4.37
N PHE A 325 -3.59 6.37 -5.15
CA PHE A 325 -4.15 6.76 -6.43
C PHE A 325 -4.31 5.57 -7.38
N THR A 326 -3.33 4.65 -7.39
CA THR A 326 -3.41 3.41 -8.17
C THR A 326 -4.52 2.50 -7.65
N PHE A 327 -4.60 2.27 -6.35
CA PHE A 327 -5.66 1.46 -5.73
C PHE A 327 -7.04 2.03 -6.06
N ASP A 328 -7.19 3.34 -5.94
CA ASP A 328 -8.41 4.09 -6.18
C ASP A 328 -8.88 4.05 -7.63
N ILE A 329 -7.99 4.30 -8.61
CA ILE A 329 -8.32 4.17 -10.04
C ILE A 329 -8.74 2.74 -10.38
N LEU A 330 -7.99 1.74 -9.88
CA LEU A 330 -8.31 0.35 -10.14
C LEU A 330 -9.66 -0.02 -9.54
N LEU A 331 -9.94 0.42 -8.31
CA LEU A 331 -11.22 0.19 -7.66
C LEU A 331 -12.36 0.84 -8.46
N MET A 332 -12.20 2.09 -8.90
CA MET A 332 -13.19 2.80 -9.70
C MET A 332 -13.43 2.11 -11.06
N GLY A 333 -12.37 1.69 -11.74
CA GLY A 333 -12.47 0.96 -13.00
C GLY A 333 -13.19 -0.37 -12.83
N ILE A 334 -12.94 -1.08 -11.74
CA ILE A 334 -13.64 -2.33 -11.43
C ILE A 334 -15.10 -2.06 -11.06
N VAL A 335 -15.38 -1.03 -10.25
CA VAL A 335 -16.76 -0.62 -9.89
C VAL A 335 -17.57 -0.25 -11.13
N ALA A 336 -16.98 0.38 -12.14
CA ALA A 336 -17.65 0.75 -13.38
C ALA A 336 -18.10 -0.46 -14.22
N LEU A 337 -17.54 -1.66 -14.00
CA LEU A 337 -17.93 -2.85 -14.75
C LEU A 337 -19.38 -3.28 -14.44
N PRO A 338 -20.15 -3.68 -15.48
CA PRO A 338 -21.53 -4.11 -15.33
C PRO A 338 -21.63 -5.29 -14.38
N SER A 339 -22.52 -5.19 -13.40
CA SER A 339 -22.83 -6.24 -12.43
C SER A 339 -24.20 -6.83 -12.76
N PRO A 340 -24.40 -8.14 -12.53
CA PRO A 340 -25.66 -8.78 -12.85
C PRO A 340 -26.82 -8.21 -12.01
N THR A 341 -28.05 -8.29 -12.53
CA THR A 341 -29.26 -7.71 -11.91
C THR A 341 -29.56 -8.24 -10.51
N PHE A 342 -29.11 -9.46 -10.19
CA PHE A 342 -29.27 -10.08 -8.87
C PHE A 342 -28.23 -9.63 -7.82
N PHE A 343 -27.17 -8.89 -8.21
CA PHE A 343 -26.11 -8.43 -7.30
C PHE A 343 -25.60 -7.03 -7.70
N ASN A 344 -26.50 -6.04 -7.69
CA ASN A 344 -26.21 -4.68 -8.16
C ASN A 344 -25.85 -3.72 -7.01
N LEU A 345 -24.55 -3.55 -6.75
CA LEU A 345 -24.02 -2.57 -5.78
C LEU A 345 -23.58 -1.24 -6.43
N ASN A 346 -23.66 -1.13 -7.76
CA ASN A 346 -23.05 -0.04 -8.54
C ASN A 346 -23.58 1.38 -8.25
N PRO A 347 -24.88 1.64 -8.02
CA PRO A 347 -25.35 3.02 -7.81
C PRO A 347 -24.84 3.66 -6.51
N PHE A 348 -24.61 2.88 -5.46
CA PHE A 348 -24.05 3.36 -4.19
C PHE A 348 -22.54 3.61 -4.28
N TYR A 349 -21.79 2.69 -4.89
CA TYR A 349 -20.36 2.88 -5.13
C TYR A 349 -20.11 4.11 -6.02
N ASN A 350 -20.91 4.34 -7.05
CA ASN A 350 -20.72 5.49 -7.94
C ASN A 350 -20.94 6.83 -7.26
N TYR A 351 -21.91 6.95 -6.34
CA TYR A 351 -22.16 8.22 -5.64
C TYR A 351 -21.04 8.57 -4.65
N ILE A 352 -20.56 7.57 -3.92
CA ILE A 352 -19.63 7.77 -2.82
C ILE A 352 -18.17 7.73 -3.29
N MET A 353 -17.80 6.79 -4.16
CA MET A 353 -16.41 6.61 -4.61
C MET A 353 -15.92 7.77 -5.50
N LEU A 354 -16.83 8.41 -6.25
CA LEU A 354 -16.46 9.46 -7.20
C LEU A 354 -16.00 10.75 -6.50
N LYS A 355 -16.65 11.11 -5.38
CA LYS A 355 -16.21 12.24 -4.53
C LYS A 355 -14.99 11.90 -3.67
N ARG A 356 -14.86 10.63 -3.27
CA ARG A 356 -13.76 10.13 -2.43
C ARG A 356 -12.40 10.28 -3.08
N LEU A 357 -12.27 9.83 -4.33
CA LEU A 357 -10.99 9.67 -5.01
C LEU A 357 -10.12 10.93 -5.01
N PRO A 358 -10.62 12.09 -5.50
CA PRO A 358 -9.84 13.31 -5.50
C PRO A 358 -9.62 13.82 -4.07
N THR A 359 -10.64 13.72 -3.20
CA THR A 359 -10.60 14.27 -1.84
C THR A 359 -9.56 13.59 -0.95
N ALA A 360 -9.60 12.26 -0.84
CA ALA A 360 -8.70 11.51 0.01
C ALA A 360 -7.24 11.64 -0.48
N SER A 361 -7.02 11.58 -1.81
CA SER A 361 -5.69 11.73 -2.41
C SER A 361 -5.10 13.13 -2.18
N LEU A 362 -5.90 14.18 -2.38
CA LEU A 362 -5.48 15.57 -2.14
C LEU A 362 -5.18 15.84 -0.67
N THR A 363 -6.04 15.34 0.22
CA THR A 363 -5.89 15.62 1.65
C THR A 363 -4.65 14.95 2.21
N LEU A 364 -4.35 13.72 1.77
CA LEU A 364 -3.12 13.03 2.15
C LEU A 364 -1.88 13.69 1.57
N PHE A 365 -1.97 14.18 0.33
CA PHE A 365 -0.88 14.95 -0.28
C PHE A 365 -0.52 16.14 0.60
N ILE A 366 -1.53 16.92 1.01
CA ILE A 366 -1.35 18.10 1.85
C ILE A 366 -0.81 17.71 3.23
N ALA A 367 -1.34 16.66 3.85
CA ALA A 367 -0.95 16.26 5.20
C ALA A 367 0.51 15.79 5.29
N PHE A 368 0.92 14.87 4.42
CA PHE A 368 2.28 14.30 4.44
C PHE A 368 3.33 15.28 3.93
N ILE A 369 3.02 16.10 2.92
CA ILE A 369 3.96 17.14 2.44
C ILE A 369 4.11 18.24 3.47
N SER A 370 3.01 18.70 4.08
CA SER A 370 3.08 19.68 5.18
C SER A 370 3.93 19.13 6.33
N ASN A 371 3.80 17.85 6.67
CA ASN A 371 4.59 17.22 7.72
C ASN A 371 6.08 17.24 7.38
N ALA A 372 6.41 16.77 6.18
CA ALA A 372 7.79 16.70 5.70
C ALA A 372 8.45 18.08 5.60
N LEU A 373 7.73 19.08 5.07
CA LEU A 373 8.20 20.45 4.95
C LEU A 373 8.42 21.09 6.33
N LEU A 374 7.44 21.00 7.24
CA LEU A 374 7.55 21.57 8.58
C LEU A 374 8.70 20.95 9.36
N LEU A 375 8.86 19.62 9.32
CA LEU A 375 10.02 18.95 9.92
C LEU A 375 11.34 19.46 9.34
N HIS A 376 11.41 19.71 8.03
CA HIS A 376 12.62 20.25 7.40
C HIS A 376 12.89 21.71 7.79
N PHE A 377 11.88 22.58 7.78
CA PHE A 377 12.02 23.99 8.13
C PHE A 377 12.37 24.19 9.61
N LEU A 378 11.71 23.48 10.51
CA LEU A 378 11.94 23.55 11.96
C LEU A 378 13.27 22.91 12.38
N LYS A 379 13.93 22.15 11.50
CA LYS A 379 15.28 21.62 11.72
C LYS A 379 16.38 22.64 11.39
N LYS A 380 16.05 23.78 10.75
CA LYS A 380 17.02 24.83 10.46
C LYS A 380 17.48 25.51 11.76
N PRO A 381 18.78 25.83 11.90
CA PRO A 381 19.36 26.34 13.15
C PRO A 381 18.77 27.67 13.61
N LYS A 382 18.13 28.42 12.70
CA LYS A 382 17.45 29.69 13.00
C LYS A 382 16.29 29.55 14.00
N TRP A 383 15.68 28.37 14.14
CA TRP A 383 14.48 28.20 14.99
C TRP A 383 14.79 27.62 16.38
N GLY A 384 16.01 27.12 16.64
CA GLY A 384 16.44 26.66 17.99
C GLY A 384 15.52 25.65 18.70
N SER A 385 14.56 25.04 18.01
CA SER A 385 13.45 24.31 18.65
C SER A 385 13.88 22.90 19.07
N ASN A 386 13.56 22.53 20.30
CA ASN A 386 13.79 21.18 20.84
C ASN A 386 13.15 20.12 19.93
N ARG A 387 13.86 18.99 19.72
CA ARG A 387 13.39 17.83 18.93
C ARG A 387 11.91 17.44 19.19
N PRO A 388 11.43 17.30 20.45
CA PRO A 388 10.01 17.02 20.73
C PRO A 388 9.05 18.11 20.24
N LEU A 389 9.37 19.39 20.48
CA LEU A 389 8.51 20.51 20.08
C LEU A 389 8.36 20.60 18.57
N ARG A 390 9.45 20.40 17.82
CA ARG A 390 9.40 20.34 16.36
C ARG A 390 8.44 19.25 15.85
N ILE A 391 8.57 18.05 16.38
CA ILE A 391 7.74 16.90 15.99
C ILE A 391 6.27 17.18 16.32
N PHE A 392 6.00 17.72 17.51
CA PHE A 392 4.65 18.06 17.93
C PHE A 392 4.01 19.10 17.01
N ILE A 393 4.71 20.21 16.71
CA ILE A 393 4.20 21.29 15.85
C ILE A 393 3.93 20.77 14.43
N ALA A 394 4.83 19.95 13.87
CA ALA A 394 4.65 19.36 12.55
C ALA A 394 3.43 18.42 12.49
N ASN A 395 3.26 17.56 13.50
CA ASN A 395 2.10 16.66 13.56
C ASN A 395 0.79 17.41 13.85
N PHE A 396 0.82 18.43 14.70
CA PHE A 396 -0.33 19.29 14.97
C PHE A 396 -0.83 19.96 13.69
N CYS A 397 0.05 20.66 12.96
CA CYS A 397 -0.32 21.37 11.73
C CYS A 397 -0.83 20.41 10.65
N SER A 398 -0.13 19.29 10.42
CA SER A 398 -0.56 18.28 9.45
C SER A 398 -1.92 17.66 9.79
N ASN A 399 -2.17 17.30 11.04
CA ASN A 399 -3.44 16.74 11.46
C ASN A 399 -4.58 17.77 11.37
N SER A 400 -4.33 19.03 11.71
CA SER A 400 -5.31 20.12 11.58
C SER A 400 -5.72 20.33 10.12
N LEU A 401 -4.74 20.46 9.21
CA LEU A 401 -4.99 20.60 7.77
C LEU A 401 -5.75 19.39 7.21
N LEU A 402 -5.34 18.18 7.60
CA LEU A 402 -5.98 16.95 7.18
C LEU A 402 -7.46 16.93 7.63
N CYS A 403 -7.74 17.12 8.92
CA CYS A 403 -9.12 17.03 9.43
C CYS A 403 -10.02 18.12 8.83
N PHE A 404 -9.49 19.33 8.63
CA PHE A 404 -10.27 20.41 8.08
C PHE A 404 -10.63 20.16 6.61
N ILE A 405 -9.66 19.75 5.78
CA ILE A 405 -9.88 19.55 4.34
C ILE A 405 -10.67 18.27 4.06
N ASP A 406 -10.31 17.16 4.72
CA ASP A 406 -10.87 15.83 4.44
C ASP A 406 -12.36 15.81 4.71
N TYR A 407 -12.77 16.14 5.92
CA TYR A 407 -14.16 16.03 6.35
C TYR A 407 -15.06 17.08 5.71
N SER A 408 -14.53 18.28 5.42
CA SER A 408 -15.28 19.32 4.72
C SER A 408 -15.61 18.91 3.29
N LEU A 409 -14.67 18.26 2.59
CA LEU A 409 -14.87 17.81 1.21
C LEU A 409 -15.61 16.47 1.13
N LEU A 410 -15.32 15.53 2.03
CA LEU A 410 -15.85 14.16 2.01
C LEU A 410 -17.32 14.13 2.42
N PHE A 411 -17.69 14.87 3.46
CA PHE A 411 -19.06 14.91 3.99
C PHE A 411 -19.86 16.14 3.53
N GLY A 412 -19.22 17.05 2.79
CA GLY A 412 -19.85 18.23 2.20
C GLY A 412 -21.05 17.84 1.32
N GLY A 413 -22.25 18.23 1.75
CA GLY A 413 -23.51 17.95 1.05
C GLY A 413 -24.08 16.55 1.29
N VAL A 414 -23.52 15.76 2.22
CA VAL A 414 -24.06 14.45 2.64
C VAL A 414 -24.69 14.53 4.03
N TYR A 415 -24.05 15.21 4.97
CA TYR A 415 -24.53 15.39 6.35
C TYR A 415 -24.80 16.88 6.65
N PRO A 416 -25.67 17.20 7.62
CA PRO A 416 -25.86 18.57 8.08
C PRO A 416 -24.57 19.13 8.68
N TYR A 417 -24.36 20.44 8.50
CA TYR A 417 -23.12 21.13 8.85
C TYR A 417 -22.71 20.96 10.33
N GLU A 418 -23.69 20.97 11.23
CA GLU A 418 -23.47 20.79 12.67
C GLU A 418 -22.85 19.43 13.01
N GLN A 419 -23.31 18.37 12.35
CA GLN A 419 -22.75 17.01 12.54
C GLN A 419 -21.33 16.92 12.01
N ILE A 420 -21.04 17.54 10.86
CA ILE A 420 -19.69 17.56 10.27
C ILE A 420 -18.72 18.28 11.21
N GLN A 421 -19.09 19.44 11.75
CA GLN A 421 -18.23 20.18 12.70
C GLN A 421 -17.93 19.35 13.96
N SER A 422 -18.93 18.71 14.55
CA SER A 422 -18.74 17.85 15.72
C SER A 422 -17.79 16.68 15.44
N LEU A 423 -17.91 16.07 14.25
CA LEU A 423 -17.07 14.98 13.81
C LEU A 423 -15.61 15.44 13.60
N VAL A 424 -15.41 16.58 12.93
CA VAL A 424 -14.09 17.19 12.72
C VAL A 424 -13.40 17.45 14.05
N LEU A 425 -14.10 18.09 14.99
CA LEU A 425 -13.54 18.40 16.30
C LEU A 425 -13.18 17.14 17.07
N ASN A 426 -14.05 16.14 17.12
CA ASN A 426 -13.77 14.88 17.80
C ASN A 426 -12.56 14.15 17.22
N VAL A 427 -12.49 14.04 15.88
CA VAL A 427 -11.37 13.39 15.18
C VAL A 427 -10.08 14.16 15.40
N TRP A 428 -10.12 15.49 15.33
CA TRP A 428 -8.96 16.33 15.55
C TRP A 428 -8.42 16.17 16.98
N HIS A 429 -9.30 16.24 18.00
CA HIS A 429 -8.91 16.01 19.40
C HIS A 429 -8.27 14.63 19.58
N TYR A 430 -8.88 13.57 19.03
CA TYR A 430 -8.32 12.23 19.10
C TYR A 430 -6.92 12.15 18.47
N LYS A 431 -6.75 12.70 17.26
CA LYS A 431 -5.45 12.69 16.56
C LYS A 431 -4.38 13.47 17.32
N LEU A 432 -4.74 14.54 18.01
CA LEU A 432 -3.82 15.29 18.86
C LEU A 432 -3.39 14.51 20.10
N VAL A 433 -4.33 13.87 20.80
CA VAL A 433 -4.01 13.00 21.94
C VAL A 433 -3.07 11.87 21.50
N MET A 434 -3.35 11.24 20.35
CA MET A 434 -2.49 10.20 19.80
C MET A 434 -1.12 10.73 19.35
N ALA A 435 -1.04 11.96 18.84
CA ALA A 435 0.24 12.60 18.52
C ALA A 435 1.09 12.82 19.79
N LEU A 436 0.48 13.28 20.89
CA LEU A 436 1.15 13.42 22.19
C LEU A 436 1.58 12.07 22.77
N ALA A 437 0.73 11.05 22.69
CA ALA A 437 1.06 9.70 23.17
C ALA A 437 2.17 9.03 22.35
N SER A 438 2.23 9.29 21.03
CA SER A 438 3.25 8.71 20.14
C SER A 438 4.61 9.42 20.21
N LEU A 439 4.67 10.67 20.66
CA LEU A 439 5.91 11.44 20.82
C LEU A 439 7.02 10.73 21.62
N PRO A 440 6.79 10.19 22.84
CA PRO A 440 7.82 9.47 23.57
C PRO A 440 8.28 8.20 22.84
N ILE A 441 7.35 7.51 22.16
CA ILE A 441 7.66 6.31 21.37
C ILE A 441 8.57 6.66 20.19
N ILE A 442 8.23 7.72 19.45
CA ILE A 442 9.02 8.20 18.31
C ILE A 442 10.44 8.57 18.77
N LEU A 443 10.57 9.35 19.84
CA LEU A 443 11.86 9.80 20.36
C LEU A 443 12.71 8.64 20.89
N GLY A 444 12.10 7.72 21.66
CA GLY A 444 12.77 6.54 22.17
C GLY A 444 13.25 5.62 21.05
N PHE A 445 12.43 5.43 20.02
CA PHE A 445 12.79 4.64 18.85
C PHE A 445 13.93 5.28 18.05
N CYS A 446 13.88 6.59 17.82
CA CYS A 446 14.96 7.30 17.16
C CYS A 446 16.28 7.20 17.93
N ALA A 447 16.24 7.40 19.26
CA ALA A 447 17.42 7.28 20.11
C ALA A 447 17.98 5.85 20.11
N HIS A 448 17.11 4.83 20.11
CA HIS A 448 17.53 3.43 20.03
C HIS A 448 18.25 3.11 18.70
N ILE A 449 17.70 3.56 17.57
CA ILE A 449 18.34 3.37 16.26
C ILE A 449 19.65 4.16 16.18
N GLU A 450 19.68 5.41 16.62
CA GLU A 450 20.89 6.24 16.64
C GLU A 450 22.00 5.61 17.49
N LYS A 451 21.67 5.02 18.64
CA LYS A 451 22.60 4.28 19.50
C LYS A 451 23.13 2.99 18.88
N ASN A 452 22.33 2.31 18.06
CA ASN A 452 22.74 1.07 17.39
C ASN A 452 23.42 1.29 16.04
N ARG A 453 23.26 2.48 15.43
CA ARG A 453 23.91 2.89 14.17
C ARG A 453 25.44 2.73 14.17
N PRO A 454 26.21 3.05 15.24
CA PRO A 454 27.66 2.83 15.24
C PRO A 454 28.08 1.36 15.15
N ARG A 455 27.21 0.38 15.47
CA ARG A 455 27.54 -1.07 15.36
C ARG A 455 27.30 -1.65 13.96
N VAL A 456 26.48 -1.00 13.13
CA VAL A 456 26.20 -1.46 11.75
C VAL A 456 27.38 -1.16 10.82
N LEU A 457 28.16 -0.12 11.10
CA LEU A 457 29.36 0.27 10.36
C LEU A 457 30.63 -0.54 10.72
N GLN A 458 30.59 -1.37 11.78
CA GLN A 458 31.70 -2.27 12.12
C GLN A 458 31.67 -3.61 11.36
N PHE A 459 30.63 -3.82 10.55
CA PHE A 459 30.49 -4.98 9.65
C PHE A 459 30.41 -4.58 8.17
N GLU A 460 30.72 -3.31 7.83
CA GLU A 460 30.92 -2.88 6.43
C GLU A 460 32.27 -3.34 5.89
#